data_AF-T2JWQ1-F1
#
_entry.id   AF-T2JWQ1-F1
#
_cell.length_a   1.000
_cell.length_b   1.000
_cell.length_c   1.000
_cell.angle_alpha   90.00
_cell.angle_beta   90.00
_cell.angle_gamma   90.00
#
_symmetry.space_group_name_H-M   'P 1'
#
loop_
_entity.id
_entity.type
_entity.pdbx_description
1 polymer ?
#
loop_
_entity_poly.entity_id
_entity_poly.type
_entity_poly.pdbx_seq_one_letter_code
_entity_poly.pdbx_strand_id
1 'polypeptide(L)'
;MLIGNYQVGLLKGKDPKGATLVKRKNGDYYIHITLDEPTQPETKTDKVLGCDLGRTDICTTSEGESWSGKQVADKRNHYAKLRAVIQKKASKGTLMLTA
;
A
#
# COMPACT_ATOMS: atom_id res chain seq x y z
N MET A 1 -9.83 32.10 -5.41
CA MET A 1 -10.11 30.65 -5.39
C MET A 1 -9.43 30.08 -4.15
N LEU A 2 -10.19 29.65 -3.13
CA LEU A 2 -9.60 29.10 -1.90
C LEU A 2 -9.06 27.70 -2.20
N ILE A 3 -7.74 27.54 -2.13
CA ILE A 3 -7.09 26.23 -2.16
C ILE A 3 -7.64 25.42 -0.98
N GLY A 4 -8.15 24.21 -1.24
CA GLY A 4 -8.58 23.29 -0.19
C GLY A 4 -10.09 23.00 -0.12
N ASN A 5 -10.95 23.63 -0.92
CA ASN A 5 -12.40 23.39 -0.85
C ASN A 5 -12.81 21.93 -1.03
N TYR A 6 -12.09 21.18 -1.87
CA TYR A 6 -12.32 19.75 -2.06
C TYR A 6 -12.03 18.96 -0.77
N GLN A 7 -10.89 19.23 -0.14
CA GLN A 7 -10.49 18.60 1.12
C GLN A 7 -11.43 18.99 2.26
N VAL A 8 -11.86 20.26 2.33
CA VAL A 8 -12.87 20.72 3.29
C VAL A 8 -14.20 19.98 3.09
N GLY A 9 -14.58 19.72 1.84
CA GLY A 9 -15.74 18.89 1.51
C GLY A 9 -15.62 17.46 2.01
N LEU A 10 -14.46 16.82 1.78
CA LEU A 10 -14.19 15.44 2.24
C LEU A 10 -14.17 15.31 3.77
N LEU A 11 -13.71 16.34 4.47
CA LEU A 11 -13.60 16.36 5.93
C LEU A 11 -14.87 16.82 6.64
N LYS A 12 -15.90 17.22 5.88
CA LYS A 12 -17.14 17.73 6.47
C LYS A 12 -17.82 16.63 7.30
N GLY A 13 -18.06 16.92 8.57
CA GLY A 13 -18.70 15.97 9.50
C GLY A 13 -17.79 14.85 9.99
N LYS A 14 -16.48 14.93 9.70
CA LYS A 14 -15.45 14.05 10.28
C LYS A 14 -14.79 14.75 11.46
N ASP A 15 -14.08 13.98 12.29
CA ASP A 15 -13.34 14.48 13.45
C ASP A 15 -11.83 14.20 13.29
N PRO A 16 -11.08 15.12 12.63
CA PRO A 16 -9.65 14.95 12.44
C PRO A 16 -8.87 14.92 13.74
N LYS A 17 -8.02 13.91 13.91
CA LYS A 17 -7.24 13.68 15.14
C LYS A 17 -5.86 14.31 15.11
N GLY A 18 -5.35 14.58 13.92
CA GLY A 18 -4.05 15.19 13.74
C GLY A 18 -3.78 15.52 12.29
N ALA A 19 -2.78 16.35 12.06
CA ALA A 19 -2.29 16.66 10.73
C ALA A 19 -0.77 16.83 10.73
N THR A 20 -0.12 16.30 9.69
CA THR A 20 1.33 16.42 9.48
C THR A 20 1.60 17.09 8.15
N LEU A 21 2.28 18.24 8.17
CA LEU A 21 2.79 18.88 6.96
C LEU A 21 4.11 18.21 6.53
N VAL A 22 4.17 17.75 5.29
CA VAL A 22 5.33 17.06 4.72
C VAL A 22 5.81 17.82 3.50
N LYS A 23 7.10 18.16 3.48
CA LYS A 23 7.79 18.65 2.29
C LYS A 23 8.51 17.48 1.60
N ARG A 24 8.19 17.23 0.33
CA ARG A 24 8.86 16.22 -0.50
C ARG A 24 10.17 16.78 -1.06
N LYS A 25 11.08 15.88 -1.45
CA LYS A 25 12.39 16.26 -2.04
C LYS A 25 12.26 17.06 -3.34
N ASN A 26 11.17 16.88 -4.08
CA ASN A 26 10.87 17.64 -5.29
C ASN A 26 10.31 19.05 -5.01
N GLY A 27 10.14 19.44 -3.74
CA GLY A 27 9.68 20.76 -3.33
C GLY A 27 8.19 20.85 -2.99
N ASP A 28 7.40 19.81 -3.29
CA ASP A 28 5.96 19.79 -3.04
C ASP A 28 5.62 19.68 -1.56
N TYR A 29 4.51 20.31 -1.17
CA TYR A 29 3.97 20.25 0.18
C TYR A 29 2.67 19.45 0.21
N TYR A 30 2.55 18.57 1.22
CA TYR A 30 1.36 17.77 1.49
C TYR A 30 0.95 17.92 2.94
N ILE A 31 -0.35 17.94 3.22
CA ILE A 31 -0.88 17.83 4.58
C ILE A 31 -1.54 16.46 4.69
N HIS A 32 -1.00 15.59 5.54
CA HIS A 32 -1.61 14.31 5.86
C HIS A 32 -2.54 14.52 7.06
N ILE A 33 -3.85 14.39 6.85
CA ILE A 33 -4.86 14.54 7.90
C ILE A 33 -5.30 13.14 8.32
N THR A 34 -5.21 12.84 9.61
CA THR A 34 -5.59 11.54 10.16
C THR A 34 -7.01 11.61 10.72
N LEU A 35 -7.82 10.62 10.35
CA LEU A 35 -9.18 10.42 10.82
C LEU A 35 -9.25 9.07 11.53
N ASP A 36 -9.93 9.03 12.68
CA ASP A 36 -10.33 7.78 13.30
C ASP A 36 -11.79 7.52 12.91
N GLU A 37 -12.03 6.49 12.10
CA GLU A 37 -13.38 6.06 11.76
C GLU A 37 -13.70 4.74 12.48
N PRO A 38 -14.85 4.66 13.18
CA PRO A 38 -15.24 3.42 13.82
C PRO A 38 -15.48 2.34 12.77
N THR A 39 -15.02 1.12 13.05
CA THR A 39 -15.35 -0.03 12.21
C THR A 39 -16.86 -0.26 12.21
N GLN A 40 -17.41 -0.59 11.05
CA GLN A 40 -18.82 -0.96 10.97
C GLN A 40 -19.07 -2.22 11.81
N PRO A 41 -20.18 -2.29 12.57
CA PRO A 41 -20.50 -3.47 13.35
C PRO A 41 -20.66 -4.67 12.43
N GLU A 42 -20.17 -5.83 12.88
CA GLU A 42 -20.34 -7.08 12.17
C GLU A 42 -21.84 -7.36 11.96
N THR A 43 -22.23 -7.54 10.71
CA THR A 43 -23.60 -7.96 10.38
C THR A 43 -23.68 -9.47 10.54
N LYS A 44 -24.59 -9.97 11.38
CA LYS A 44 -24.85 -11.41 11.48
C LYS A 44 -25.33 -11.94 10.14
N THR A 45 -24.59 -12.89 9.58
CA THR A 45 -24.91 -13.55 8.32
C THR A 45 -24.51 -15.01 8.38
N ASP A 46 -25.35 -15.89 7.83
CA ASP A 46 -25.02 -17.31 7.66
C ASP A 46 -24.25 -17.56 6.35
N LYS A 47 -24.07 -16.52 5.53
CA LYS A 47 -23.29 -16.57 4.29
C LYS A 47 -21.80 -16.42 4.60
N VAL A 48 -21.01 -17.29 4.00
CA VAL A 48 -19.54 -17.24 4.06
C VAL A 48 -18.99 -17.11 2.64
N LEU A 49 -17.90 -16.34 2.50
CA LEU A 49 -17.12 -16.28 1.28
C LEU A 49 -15.76 -16.94 1.57
N GLY A 50 -15.51 -18.09 0.95
CA GLY A 50 -14.21 -18.74 1.05
C GLY A 50 -13.20 -17.99 0.18
N CYS A 51 -12.01 -17.71 0.71
CA CYS A 51 -10.93 -17.08 -0.03
C CYS A 51 -9.66 -17.94 0.10
N ASP A 52 -9.15 -18.47 -1.01
CA ASP A 52 -7.83 -19.09 -1.09
C ASP A 52 -6.78 -18.06 -1.49
N LEU A 53 -5.66 -18.02 -0.79
CA LEU A 53 -4.60 -17.03 -0.99
C LEU A 53 -3.35 -17.71 -1.55
N GLY A 54 -3.07 -17.46 -2.82
CA GLY A 54 -1.99 -18.08 -3.55
C GLY A 54 -0.91 -17.12 -4.02
N ARG A 55 0.14 -17.68 -4.63
CA ARG A 55 1.19 -16.88 -5.28
C ARG A 55 0.85 -16.53 -6.73
N THR A 56 0.22 -17.44 -7.45
CA THR A 56 -0.20 -17.23 -8.85
C THR A 56 -1.38 -16.29 -8.89
N ASP A 57 -2.39 -16.58 -8.08
CA ASP A 57 -3.56 -15.75 -7.83
C ASP A 57 -3.56 -15.39 -6.36
N ILE A 58 -3.54 -14.08 -6.06
CA ILE A 58 -3.40 -13.56 -4.69
C ILE A 58 -4.65 -13.85 -3.87
N CYS A 59 -5.79 -13.91 -4.52
CA CYS A 59 -7.05 -14.31 -3.94
C CYS A 59 -7.87 -15.03 -5.00
N THR A 60 -8.51 -16.12 -4.62
CA THR A 60 -9.56 -16.78 -5.39
C THR A 60 -10.73 -17.05 -4.45
N THR A 61 -11.93 -16.61 -4.83
CA THR A 61 -13.12 -16.82 -4.01
C THR A 61 -13.80 -18.15 -4.33
N SER A 62 -14.60 -18.65 -3.38
CA SER A 62 -15.52 -19.77 -3.60
C SER A 62 -16.60 -19.48 -4.64
N GLU A 63 -16.75 -18.22 -5.06
CA GLU A 63 -17.67 -17.79 -6.13
C GLU A 63 -17.00 -17.75 -7.52
N GLY A 64 -15.71 -18.11 -7.59
CA GLY A 64 -14.96 -18.21 -8.85
C GLY A 64 -14.30 -16.91 -9.30
N GLU A 65 -14.36 -15.84 -8.50
CA GLU A 65 -13.58 -14.63 -8.75
C GLU A 65 -12.11 -14.87 -8.41
N SER A 66 -11.20 -14.28 -9.19
CA SER A 66 -9.77 -14.44 -8.96
C SER A 66 -8.98 -13.19 -9.32
N TRP A 67 -7.95 -12.89 -8.54
CA TRP A 67 -7.06 -11.76 -8.74
C TRP A 67 -5.63 -12.24 -8.97
N SER A 68 -5.11 -12.00 -10.17
CA SER A 68 -3.77 -12.43 -10.53
C SER A 68 -2.68 -11.77 -9.66
N GLY A 69 -1.75 -12.59 -9.20
CA GLY A 69 -0.51 -12.17 -8.54
C GLY A 69 0.60 -11.74 -9.47
N LYS A 70 0.35 -11.64 -10.78
CA LYS A 70 1.36 -11.28 -11.78
C LYS A 70 2.11 -10.00 -11.44
N GLN A 71 1.42 -8.92 -11.07
CA GLN A 71 2.06 -7.65 -10.75
C GLN A 71 3.02 -7.77 -9.55
N VAL A 72 2.62 -8.52 -8.53
CA VAL A 72 3.45 -8.79 -7.34
C VAL A 72 4.66 -9.65 -7.72
N ALA A 73 4.44 -10.69 -8.53
CA ALA A 73 5.52 -11.56 -9.01
C ALA A 73 6.53 -10.78 -9.86
N ASP A 74 6.08 -9.93 -10.77
CA ASP A 74 6.92 -9.08 -11.61
C ASP A 74 7.77 -8.13 -10.76
N LYS A 75 7.17 -7.49 -9.75
CA LYS A 75 7.88 -6.60 -8.81
C LYS A 75 8.89 -7.37 -7.96
N ARG A 76 8.54 -8.57 -7.48
CA ARG A 76 9.46 -9.47 -6.74
C ARG A 76 10.66 -9.85 -7.60
N ASN A 77 10.42 -10.26 -8.86
CA ASN A 77 11.47 -10.64 -9.80
C ASN A 77 12.39 -9.46 -10.14
N HIS A 78 11.82 -8.27 -10.30
CA HIS A 78 12.59 -7.05 -10.53
C HIS A 78 13.59 -6.77 -9.41
N TYR A 79 13.13 -6.76 -8.15
CA TYR A 79 14.02 -6.52 -7.01
C TYR A 79 15.02 -7.66 -6.78
N ALA A 80 14.63 -8.92 -7.02
CA ALA A 80 15.56 -10.06 -6.95
C ALA A 80 16.71 -9.91 -7.96
N LYS A 81 16.40 -9.52 -9.21
CA LYS A 81 17.40 -9.25 -10.25
C LYS A 81 18.30 -8.06 -9.87
N LEU A 82 17.71 -6.96 -9.42
CA LEU A 82 18.48 -5.78 -8.97
C LEU A 82 19.45 -6.14 -7.84
N ARG A 83 18.98 -6.91 -6.84
CA ARG A 83 19.82 -7.37 -5.73
C ARG A 83 20.99 -8.20 -6.22
N ALA A 84 20.75 -9.16 -7.11
CA ALA A 84 21.82 -9.99 -7.69
C ALA A 84 22.86 -9.15 -8.45
N VAL A 85 22.43 -8.15 -9.23
CA VAL A 85 23.33 -7.23 -9.95
C VAL A 85 24.16 -6.39 -8.99
N ILE A 86 23.54 -5.82 -7.96
CA ILE A 86 24.22 -5.01 -6.94
C ILE A 86 25.24 -5.86 -6.19
N GLN A 87 24.85 -7.05 -5.73
CA GLN A 87 25.75 -7.97 -5.01
C GLN A 87 26.93 -8.40 -5.87
N LYS A 88 26.72 -8.68 -7.17
CA LYS A 88 27.81 -9.00 -8.12
C LYS A 88 28.79 -7.84 -8.34
N LYS A 89 28.32 -6.59 -8.24
CA LYS A 89 29.18 -5.41 -8.34
C LYS A 89 29.90 -5.12 -7.03
N ALA A 90 29.21 -5.29 -5.89
CA ALA A 90 29.78 -5.14 -4.55
C ALA A 90 30.84 -6.21 -4.23
N SER A 91 30.73 -7.41 -4.81
CA SER A 91 31.78 -8.44 -4.67
C SER A 91 33.09 -8.10 -5.40
N LYS A 92 33.11 -7.07 -6.26
CA LYS A 92 34.33 -6.60 -6.97
C LYS A 92 35.04 -5.42 -6.29
N GLY A 93 34.51 -4.90 -5.19
CA GLY A 93 35.12 -3.82 -4.42
C GLY A 93 34.40 -3.70 -3.08
N THR A 94 35.06 -4.16 -2.03
CA THR A 94 34.61 -4.28 -0.63
C THR A 94 33.67 -3.16 -0.15
N LEU A 95 32.48 -3.55 0.33
CA LEU A 95 31.91 -3.20 1.64
C LEU A 95 30.57 -3.95 1.80
N MET A 96 30.53 -4.87 2.78
CA MET A 96 29.28 -5.48 3.22
C MET A 96 28.37 -4.39 3.79
N LEU A 97 27.23 -4.14 3.14
CA LEU A 97 26.11 -3.47 3.79
C LEU A 97 25.36 -4.54 4.60
N THR A 98 25.74 -4.68 5.86
CA THR A 98 24.91 -5.32 6.89
C THR A 98 23.58 -4.56 6.99
N ALA A 99 22.49 -5.34 6.99
CA ALA A 99 21.13 -4.86 7.19
C ALA A 99 20.84 -4.57 8.66
#